data_AF-A0A4Z2C6U8-F1
#
_entry.id   AF-A0A4Z2C6U8-F1
#
_cell.length_a   1.000
_cell.length_b   1.000
_cell.length_c   1.000
_cell.angle_alpha   90.00
_cell.angle_beta   90.00
_cell.angle_gamma   90.00
#
_symmetry.space_group_name_H-M   'P 1'
#
loop_
_entity.id
_entity.type
_entity.pdbx_description
1 polymer ?
#
loop_
_entity_poly.entity_id
_entity_poly.type
_entity_poly.pdbx_seq_one_letter_code
_entity_poly.pdbx_strand_id
1 'polypeptide(L)'
;MSFSVEERGKPNTKSYRLFFKNAQGKYISPFHDIPMFADESQNIFHMVVEVPRWTNAKMEIATKDLLNPIKQDEKKGKLRYVANVFPHKGYIWNYGAIPQTWEDPSHKDGDTGCCGDNDPIDVCEIGSRVCSRGDVIKVKILGVLAMIDEGETDWKVIAINVDDPEAKDLNNISDVKRLKPGYLEATVDWFKWYKSA
;
A
#
# COMPACT_ATOMS: atom_id res chain seq x y z
N MET A 1 -3.06 -7.42 17.84
CA MET A 1 -3.95 -8.48 17.31
C MET A 1 -3.15 -9.31 16.32
N SER A 2 -3.39 -10.62 16.24
CA SER A 2 -2.74 -11.46 15.21
C SER A 2 -3.67 -11.64 14.02
N PHE A 3 -3.13 -11.45 12.82
CA PHE A 3 -3.82 -11.70 11.56
C PHE A 3 -3.13 -12.84 10.83
N SER A 4 -3.89 -13.63 10.08
CA SER A 4 -3.34 -14.64 9.18
C SER A 4 -4.05 -14.59 7.83
N VAL A 5 -3.45 -15.23 6.83
CA VAL A 5 -3.94 -15.21 5.45
C VAL A 5 -4.28 -16.60 4.98
N GLU A 6 -5.23 -16.69 4.04
CA GLU A 6 -5.56 -17.91 3.34
C GLU A 6 -5.56 -17.67 1.83
N GLU A 7 -4.70 -18.39 1.12
CA GLU A 7 -4.59 -18.34 -0.33
C GLU A 7 -5.59 -19.30 -0.98
N ARG A 8 -6.28 -18.82 -2.01
CA ARG A 8 -7.16 -19.61 -2.87
C ARG A 8 -6.76 -19.42 -4.32
N GLY A 9 -6.81 -20.49 -5.10
CA GLY A 9 -6.33 -20.49 -6.49
C GLY A 9 -4.79 -20.59 -6.57
N LYS A 10 -4.25 -20.36 -7.78
CA LYS A 10 -2.80 -20.44 -8.03
C LYS A 10 -2.22 -19.03 -8.18
N PRO A 11 -1.08 -18.69 -7.54
CA PRO A 11 -0.43 -17.41 -7.77
C PRO A 11 -0.22 -17.10 -9.26
N ASN A 12 -0.28 -15.81 -9.62
CA ASN A 12 -0.16 -15.33 -11.00
C ASN A 12 -1.24 -15.88 -11.95
N THR A 13 -2.44 -16.13 -11.42
CA THR A 13 -3.62 -16.52 -12.20
C THR A 13 -4.83 -15.67 -11.79
N LYS A 14 -5.83 -15.56 -12.66
CA LYS A 14 -7.05 -14.78 -12.40
C LYS A 14 -7.87 -15.26 -11.21
N SER A 15 -7.75 -16.54 -10.86
CA SER A 15 -8.46 -17.14 -9.73
C SER A 15 -7.77 -16.90 -8.39
N TYR A 16 -6.56 -16.35 -8.38
CA TYR A 16 -5.83 -16.10 -7.15
C TYR A 16 -6.55 -15.08 -6.26
N ARG A 17 -6.78 -15.45 -5.01
CA ARG A 17 -7.33 -14.59 -3.97
C ARG A 17 -6.58 -14.86 -2.66
N LEU A 18 -6.31 -13.81 -1.91
CA LEU A 18 -5.72 -13.90 -0.59
C LEU A 18 -6.69 -13.27 0.42
N PHE A 19 -7.30 -14.13 1.24
CA PHE A 19 -8.27 -13.76 2.26
C PHE A 19 -7.58 -13.58 3.62
N PHE A 20 -8.20 -12.80 4.50
CA PHE A 20 -7.68 -12.50 5.84
C PHE A 20 -8.52 -13.19 6.90
N LYS A 21 -7.86 -13.57 7.99
CA LYS A 21 -8.48 -14.13 9.19
C LYS A 21 -7.97 -13.41 10.44
N ASN A 22 -8.85 -13.22 11.40
CA ASN A 22 -8.48 -12.72 12.72
C ASN A 22 -7.85 -13.81 13.61
N ALA A 23 -7.52 -13.47 14.85
CA ALA A 23 -6.91 -14.38 15.81
C ALA A 23 -7.78 -15.62 16.15
N GLN A 24 -9.09 -15.53 15.96
CA GLN A 24 -10.04 -16.63 16.16
C GLN A 24 -10.22 -17.49 14.89
N GLY A 25 -9.50 -17.19 13.81
CA GLY A 25 -9.62 -17.90 12.53
C GLY A 25 -10.86 -17.51 11.71
N LYS A 26 -11.63 -16.50 12.13
CA LYS A 26 -12.78 -15.99 11.39
C LYS A 26 -12.30 -15.14 10.21
N TYR A 27 -12.88 -15.35 9.03
CA TYR A 27 -12.62 -14.49 7.88
C TYR A 27 -13.07 -13.05 8.14
N ILE A 28 -12.24 -12.12 7.70
CA ILE A 28 -12.43 -10.67 7.87
C ILE A 28 -12.09 -9.95 6.56
N SER A 29 -12.66 -8.77 6.37
CA SER A 29 -12.29 -7.84 5.30
C SER A 29 -11.03 -7.06 5.68
N PRO A 30 -9.96 -7.08 4.84
CA PRO A 30 -8.82 -6.20 5.05
C PRO A 30 -9.14 -4.73 4.80
N PHE A 31 -10.24 -4.41 4.12
CA PHE A 31 -10.69 -3.04 3.92
C PHE A 31 -11.42 -2.52 5.17
N HIS A 32 -12.32 -3.32 5.75
CA HIS A 32 -13.27 -2.81 6.75
C HIS A 32 -13.02 -3.29 8.19
N ASP A 33 -12.50 -4.50 8.36
CA ASP A 33 -12.47 -5.17 9.68
C ASP A 33 -11.11 -5.11 10.37
N ILE A 34 -10.02 -4.80 9.65
CA ILE A 34 -8.72 -4.50 10.26
C ILE A 34 -8.78 -3.06 10.78
N PRO A 35 -8.53 -2.80 12.08
CA PRO A 35 -8.59 -1.45 12.62
C PRO A 35 -7.55 -0.54 11.96
N MET A 36 -7.92 0.70 11.63
CA MET A 36 -6.98 1.71 11.12
C MET A 36 -5.81 1.92 12.08
N PHE A 37 -6.10 2.11 13.37
CA PHE A 37 -5.10 2.30 14.40
C PHE A 37 -4.67 0.99 15.05
N ALA A 38 -3.36 0.79 15.17
CA ALA A 38 -2.77 -0.20 16.06
C ALA A 38 -2.55 0.37 17.47
N ASP A 39 -2.23 1.67 17.55
CA ASP A 39 -2.17 2.46 18.78
C ASP A 39 -2.48 3.93 18.44
N GLU A 40 -3.72 4.34 18.70
CA GLU A 40 -4.20 5.69 18.40
C GLU A 40 -3.47 6.77 19.23
N SER A 41 -3.06 6.44 20.46
CA SER A 41 -2.37 7.40 21.35
C SER A 41 -0.98 7.77 20.84
N GLN A 42 -0.39 6.92 20.01
CA GLN A 42 0.95 7.09 19.42
C GLN A 42 0.90 7.32 17.91
N ASN A 43 -0.28 7.48 17.31
CA ASN A 43 -0.47 7.56 15.86
C ASN A 43 0.21 6.41 15.10
N ILE A 44 0.06 5.18 15.62
CA ILE A 44 0.53 3.97 14.95
C ILE A 44 -0.63 3.33 14.22
N PHE A 45 -0.45 3.10 12.92
CA PHE A 45 -1.46 2.58 12.02
C PHE A 45 -1.18 1.13 11.68
N HIS A 46 -2.23 0.36 11.38
CA HIS A 46 -2.06 -0.86 10.62
C HIS A 46 -1.88 -0.52 9.14
N MET A 47 -1.02 -1.25 8.47
CA MET A 47 -0.90 -1.27 7.01
C MET A 47 -1.13 -2.71 6.55
N VAL A 48 -1.98 -2.87 5.53
CA VAL A 48 -2.15 -4.13 4.81
C VAL A 48 -1.21 -4.14 3.62
N VAL A 49 -0.22 -5.04 3.60
CA VAL A 49 0.76 -5.12 2.52
C VAL A 49 0.17 -5.86 1.33
N GLU A 50 0.16 -5.23 0.15
CA GLU A 50 -0.37 -5.81 -1.08
C GLU A 50 0.74 -6.30 -2.02
N VAL A 51 1.76 -5.45 -2.20
CA VAL A 51 2.87 -5.71 -3.13
C VAL A 51 4.20 -5.64 -2.38
N PRO A 52 4.87 -6.79 -2.17
CA PRO A 52 6.23 -6.82 -1.65
C PRO A 52 7.20 -6.02 -2.51
N ARG A 53 8.17 -5.37 -1.85
CA ARG A 53 9.24 -4.65 -2.55
C ARG A 53 9.95 -5.54 -3.58
N TRP A 54 10.26 -4.95 -4.73
CA TRP A 54 10.91 -5.56 -5.89
C TRP A 54 10.11 -6.63 -6.62
N THR A 55 8.79 -6.65 -6.45
CA THR A 55 7.87 -7.48 -7.23
C THR A 55 7.06 -6.63 -8.22
N ASN A 56 6.47 -7.28 -9.22
CA ASN A 56 5.82 -6.59 -10.35
C ASN A 56 4.31 -6.82 -10.43
N ALA A 57 3.77 -7.87 -9.82
CA ALA A 57 2.34 -8.15 -9.88
C ALA A 57 1.58 -7.02 -9.19
N LYS A 58 0.69 -6.31 -9.91
CA LYS A 58 -0.16 -5.28 -9.31
C LYS A 58 -1.26 -6.00 -8.54
N MET A 59 -1.04 -6.16 -7.25
CA MET A 59 -1.97 -6.77 -6.31
C MET A 59 -2.68 -5.65 -5.56
N GLU A 60 -3.97 -5.82 -5.30
CA GLU A 60 -4.81 -4.81 -4.64
C GLU A 60 -5.92 -5.48 -3.82
N ILE A 61 -6.37 -4.82 -2.77
CA ILE A 61 -7.60 -5.11 -2.04
C ILE A 61 -8.76 -4.98 -3.02
N ALA A 62 -9.52 -6.06 -3.21
CA ALA A 62 -10.66 -6.05 -4.11
C ALA A 62 -11.86 -5.30 -3.51
N THR A 63 -11.93 -3.99 -3.67
CA THR A 63 -12.97 -3.11 -3.07
C THR A 63 -14.41 -3.52 -3.40
N LYS A 64 -14.62 -4.24 -4.51
CA LYS A 64 -15.94 -4.69 -5.00
C LYS A 64 -16.25 -6.16 -4.68
N ASP A 65 -15.28 -6.95 -4.21
CA ASP A 65 -15.49 -8.37 -3.90
C ASP A 65 -15.85 -8.54 -2.42
N LEU A 66 -16.72 -9.51 -2.10
CA LEU A 66 -17.07 -9.82 -0.72
C LEU A 66 -15.82 -10.19 0.11
N LEU A 67 -15.71 -9.61 1.32
CA LEU A 67 -14.54 -9.72 2.22
C LEU A 67 -13.24 -9.14 1.64
N ASN A 68 -13.30 -8.41 0.52
CA ASN A 68 -12.21 -7.65 -0.09
C ASN A 68 -10.85 -8.37 -0.11
N PRO A 69 -10.77 -9.64 -0.57
CA PRO A 69 -9.49 -10.34 -0.66
C PRO A 69 -8.51 -9.57 -1.54
N ILE A 70 -7.22 -9.73 -1.29
CA ILE A 70 -6.21 -9.23 -2.22
C ILE A 70 -6.26 -10.09 -3.50
N LYS A 71 -6.31 -9.44 -4.65
CA LYS A 71 -6.26 -10.06 -5.98
C LYS A 71 -5.35 -9.28 -6.91
N GLN A 72 -5.00 -9.87 -8.05
CA GLN A 72 -4.22 -9.17 -9.06
C GLN A 72 -5.15 -8.34 -9.96
N ASP A 73 -4.79 -7.08 -10.21
CA ASP A 73 -5.48 -6.19 -11.14
C ASP A 73 -5.46 -6.79 -12.56
N GLU A 74 -6.50 -6.50 -13.34
CA GLU A 74 -6.65 -6.94 -14.72
C GLU A 74 -6.83 -5.75 -15.67
N LYS A 75 -5.93 -5.61 -16.67
CA LYS A 75 -6.06 -4.64 -17.74
C LYS A 75 -6.33 -5.35 -19.07
N LYS A 76 -7.45 -5.02 -19.72
CA LYS A 76 -7.90 -5.65 -20.98
C LYS A 76 -7.96 -7.19 -20.89
N GLY A 77 -8.45 -7.70 -19.76
CA GLY A 77 -8.59 -9.14 -19.51
C GLY A 77 -7.27 -9.89 -19.35
N LYS A 78 -6.15 -9.20 -19.11
CA LYS A 78 -4.86 -9.80 -18.76
C LYS A 78 -4.42 -9.32 -17.38
N LEU A 79 -3.77 -10.21 -16.63
CA LEU A 79 -3.16 -9.87 -15.35
C LEU A 79 -2.16 -8.74 -15.52
N ARG A 80 -2.26 -7.71 -14.69
CA ARG A 80 -1.42 -6.52 -14.76
C ARG A 80 -0.14 -6.72 -13.96
N TYR A 81 0.97 -6.34 -14.59
CA TYR A 81 2.28 -6.25 -13.97
C TYR A 81 2.82 -4.84 -14.22
N VAL A 82 3.38 -4.22 -13.19
CA VAL A 82 4.12 -2.96 -13.33
C VAL A 82 5.49 -3.25 -13.94
N ALA A 83 5.92 -2.42 -14.88
CA ALA A 83 7.20 -2.57 -15.54
C ALA A 83 8.38 -2.28 -14.59
N ASN A 84 9.56 -2.76 -14.97
CA ASN A 84 10.81 -2.27 -14.40
C ASN A 84 11.17 -0.98 -15.14
N VAL A 85 11.06 0.17 -14.45
CA VAL A 85 11.50 1.46 -15.00
C VAL A 85 12.94 1.67 -14.56
N PHE A 86 13.90 1.56 -15.48
CA PHE A 86 15.33 1.72 -15.14
C PHE A 86 15.57 3.02 -14.36
N PRO A 87 16.28 2.98 -13.21
CA PRO A 87 17.08 1.88 -12.65
C PRO A 87 16.33 0.94 -11.69
N HIS A 88 15.02 1.08 -11.57
CA HIS A 88 14.19 0.40 -10.57
C HIS A 88 13.73 -1.01 -11.01
N LYS A 89 13.63 -1.90 -10.02
CA LYS A 89 13.02 -3.23 -10.16
C LYS A 89 11.67 -3.24 -9.45
N GLY A 90 10.58 -3.42 -10.19
CA GLY A 90 9.22 -3.48 -9.68
C GLY A 90 8.86 -2.28 -8.79
N TYR A 91 8.04 -2.52 -7.77
CA TYR A 91 7.79 -1.55 -6.70
C TYR A 91 9.05 -1.39 -5.84
N ILE A 92 9.43 -0.16 -5.51
CA ILE A 92 10.67 0.13 -4.76
C ILE A 92 10.46 0.29 -3.25
N TRP A 93 9.24 0.05 -2.77
CA TRP A 93 8.80 -0.03 -1.36
C TRP A 93 8.02 -1.33 -1.14
N ASN A 94 7.73 -1.67 0.12
CA ASN A 94 6.55 -2.50 0.37
C ASN A 94 5.33 -1.60 0.18
N TYR A 95 4.40 -2.01 -0.67
CA TYR A 95 3.23 -1.19 -1.04
C TYR A 95 1.95 -1.84 -0.55
N GLY A 96 0.98 -1.01 -0.17
CA GLY A 96 -0.30 -1.46 0.31
C GLY A 96 -1.15 -0.27 0.76
N ALA A 97 -2.08 -0.51 1.69
CA ALA A 97 -3.03 0.51 2.10
C ALA A 97 -3.29 0.55 3.61
N ILE A 98 -3.81 1.68 4.10
CA ILE A 98 -4.35 1.79 5.47
C ILE A 98 -5.82 1.33 5.44
N PRO A 99 -6.20 0.32 6.25
CA PRO A 99 -7.58 -0.13 6.29
C PRO A 99 -8.49 0.94 6.91
N GLN A 100 -9.80 0.85 6.63
CA GLN A 100 -10.82 1.80 7.09
C GLN A 100 -10.61 3.25 6.63
N THR A 101 -9.94 3.44 5.50
CA THR A 101 -9.78 4.73 4.80
C THR A 101 -10.40 4.63 3.41
N TRP A 102 -10.84 5.75 2.83
CA TRP A 102 -11.42 5.75 1.49
C TRP A 102 -11.27 7.14 0.87
N GLU A 103 -10.63 7.20 -0.30
CA GLU A 103 -10.55 8.39 -1.13
C GLU A 103 -11.89 8.58 -1.86
N ASP A 104 -12.79 9.36 -1.27
CA ASP A 104 -14.16 9.52 -1.75
C ASP A 104 -14.20 10.13 -3.18
N PRO A 105 -14.71 9.41 -4.20
CA PRO A 105 -14.77 9.90 -5.58
C PRO A 105 -15.78 11.03 -5.79
N SER A 106 -16.61 11.34 -4.80
CA SER A 106 -17.53 12.47 -4.80
C SER A 106 -16.97 13.70 -4.08
N HIS A 107 -15.87 13.55 -3.34
CA HIS A 107 -15.22 14.63 -2.61
C HIS A 107 -14.09 15.23 -3.45
N LYS A 108 -14.18 16.54 -3.74
CA LYS A 108 -13.11 17.28 -4.40
C LYS A 108 -12.10 17.76 -3.37
N ASP A 109 -10.89 17.21 -3.41
CA ASP A 109 -9.79 17.57 -2.52
C ASP A 109 -9.29 19.00 -2.78
N GLY A 110 -8.90 19.69 -1.70
CA GLY A 110 -8.49 21.09 -1.74
C GLY A 110 -7.06 21.31 -2.25
N ASP A 111 -6.16 20.35 -2.03
CA ASP A 111 -4.74 20.45 -2.37
C ASP A 111 -4.49 20.03 -3.83
N THR A 112 -5.20 19.01 -4.32
CA THR A 112 -5.07 18.52 -5.71
C THR A 112 -6.09 19.16 -6.65
N GLY A 113 -7.25 19.57 -6.15
CA GLY A 113 -8.37 20.00 -6.97
C GLY A 113 -9.04 18.87 -7.77
N CYS A 114 -8.80 17.61 -7.41
CA CYS A 114 -9.37 16.40 -8.03
C CYS A 114 -10.26 15.62 -7.05
N CYS A 115 -11.12 14.73 -7.56
CA CYS A 115 -11.85 13.79 -6.71
C CYS A 115 -11.01 12.55 -6.39
N GLY A 116 -11.30 11.86 -5.29
CA GLY A 116 -10.61 10.61 -4.91
C GLY A 116 -10.73 9.48 -5.93
N ASP A 117 -9.78 8.54 -5.90
CA ASP A 117 -9.69 7.39 -6.81
C ASP A 117 -10.60 6.20 -6.41
N ASN A 118 -11.42 6.38 -5.36
CA ASN A 118 -12.36 5.38 -4.84
C ASN A 118 -11.70 4.15 -4.17
N ASP A 119 -10.42 4.20 -3.85
CA ASP A 119 -9.70 3.14 -3.15
C ASP A 119 -9.29 3.59 -1.71
N PRO A 120 -8.79 2.67 -0.85
CA PRO A 120 -8.22 3.06 0.43
C PRO A 120 -6.90 3.82 0.24
N ILE A 121 -6.52 4.68 1.18
CA ILE A 121 -5.31 5.49 1.05
C ILE A 121 -4.05 4.62 0.98
N ASP A 122 -3.19 4.92 0.01
CA ASP A 122 -2.02 4.13 -0.31
C ASP A 122 -0.82 4.43 0.60
N VAL A 123 -0.01 3.40 0.85
CA VAL A 123 1.17 3.46 1.72
C VAL A 123 2.40 2.89 1.02
N CYS A 124 3.47 3.67 1.02
CA CYS A 124 4.82 3.26 0.69
C CYS A 124 5.60 3.05 1.99
N GLU A 125 5.81 1.79 2.38
CA GLU A 125 6.59 1.43 3.57
C GLU A 125 8.07 1.24 3.21
N ILE A 126 8.93 1.99 3.91
CA ILE A 126 10.32 2.26 3.51
C ILE A 126 11.37 1.51 4.33
N GLY A 127 10.94 0.61 5.22
CA GLY A 127 11.80 -0.19 6.08
C GLY A 127 12.68 -1.15 5.31
N SER A 128 13.69 -1.67 5.98
CA SER A 128 14.71 -2.55 5.42
C SER A 128 14.17 -3.93 5.03
N ARG A 129 13.18 -4.47 5.76
CA ARG A 129 12.60 -5.78 5.50
C ARG A 129 11.72 -5.78 4.24
N VAL A 130 11.81 -6.83 3.42
CA VAL A 130 10.80 -7.11 2.39
C VAL A 130 9.65 -7.88 3.05
N CYS A 131 8.46 -7.29 3.06
CA CYS A 131 7.27 -7.90 3.64
C CYS A 131 6.66 -8.96 2.72
N SER A 132 5.84 -9.83 3.28
CA SER A 132 5.00 -10.74 2.51
C SER A 132 3.69 -10.05 2.13
N ARG A 133 3.13 -10.42 0.99
CA ARG A 133 1.76 -10.00 0.63
C ARG A 133 0.77 -10.55 1.65
N GLY A 134 -0.12 -9.69 2.10
CA GLY A 134 -1.10 -9.96 3.13
C GLY A 134 -0.56 -9.81 4.56
N ASP A 135 0.71 -9.42 4.74
CA ASP A 135 1.17 -9.01 6.07
C ASP A 135 0.35 -7.80 6.54
N VAL A 136 -0.05 -7.83 7.81
CA VAL A 136 -0.66 -6.68 8.50
C VAL A 136 0.38 -6.18 9.50
N ILE A 137 1.05 -5.08 9.13
CA ILE A 137 2.16 -4.52 9.91
C ILE A 137 1.75 -3.24 10.61
N LYS A 138 2.49 -2.86 11.65
CA LYS A 138 2.32 -1.59 12.35
C LYS A 138 3.31 -0.58 11.77
N VAL A 139 2.81 0.57 11.35
CA VAL A 139 3.63 1.62 10.76
C VAL A 139 3.40 2.94 11.46
N LYS A 140 4.44 3.77 11.49
CA LYS A 140 4.28 5.21 11.78
C LYS A 140 4.40 6.01 10.50
N ILE A 141 3.62 7.07 10.42
CA ILE A 141 3.57 7.95 9.25
C ILE A 141 4.66 9.01 9.34
N LEU A 142 5.35 9.25 8.23
CA LEU A 142 6.47 10.20 8.13
C LEU A 142 6.09 11.41 7.30
N GLY A 143 5.20 11.24 6.31
CA GLY A 143 4.70 12.30 5.44
C GLY A 143 3.78 11.73 4.36
N VAL A 144 3.43 12.55 3.39
CA VAL A 144 2.54 12.17 2.28
C VAL A 144 2.97 12.87 0.99
N LEU A 145 2.74 12.24 -0.15
CA LEU A 145 2.90 12.79 -1.49
C LEU A 145 1.51 12.90 -2.15
N ALA A 146 1.19 14.08 -2.66
CA ALA A 146 0.01 14.33 -3.49
C ALA A 146 0.28 13.89 -4.93
N MET A 147 -0.22 12.72 -5.34
CA MET A 147 -0.21 12.30 -6.74
C MET A 147 -1.57 12.59 -7.36
N ILE A 148 -1.56 13.03 -8.63
CA ILE A 148 -2.74 13.05 -9.47
C ILE A 148 -2.59 11.89 -10.45
N ASP A 149 -3.36 10.82 -10.27
CA ASP A 149 -3.33 9.64 -11.13
C ASP A 149 -4.49 9.69 -12.12
N GLU A 150 -4.19 9.90 -13.41
CA GLU A 150 -5.20 9.96 -14.48
C GLU A 150 -6.38 10.93 -14.24
N GLY A 151 -6.17 11.96 -13.41
CA GLY A 151 -7.18 12.98 -13.08
C GLY A 151 -7.83 12.82 -11.70
N GLU A 152 -7.45 11.80 -10.95
CA GLU A 152 -7.95 11.49 -9.60
C GLU A 152 -6.89 11.83 -8.55
N THR A 153 -7.36 12.21 -7.35
CA THR A 153 -6.53 12.37 -6.16
C THR A 153 -6.09 11.00 -5.68
N ASP A 154 -4.79 10.82 -5.56
CA ASP A 154 -4.19 9.55 -5.21
C ASP A 154 -3.05 9.80 -4.20
N TRP A 155 -3.38 9.86 -2.90
CA TRP A 155 -2.42 10.19 -1.86
C TRP A 155 -1.48 9.02 -1.57
N LYS A 156 -0.17 9.25 -1.61
CA LYS A 156 0.86 8.25 -1.28
C LYS A 156 1.49 8.55 0.07
N VAL A 157 1.04 7.86 1.11
CA VAL A 157 1.58 7.99 2.46
C VAL A 157 2.98 7.36 2.52
N ILE A 158 3.94 8.07 3.10
CA ILE A 158 5.29 7.56 3.38
C ILE A 158 5.32 7.10 4.83
N ALA A 159 5.61 5.82 5.04
CA ALA A 159 5.58 5.21 6.37
C ALA A 159 6.80 4.31 6.61
N ILE A 160 7.05 3.98 7.87
CA ILE A 160 8.03 2.97 8.24
C ILE A 160 7.45 2.01 9.28
N ASN A 161 7.76 0.73 9.14
CA ASN A 161 7.43 -0.28 10.14
C ASN A 161 8.04 0.10 11.50
N VAL A 162 7.24 0.09 12.56
CA VAL A 162 7.68 0.45 13.92
C VAL A 162 8.73 -0.50 14.49
N ASP A 163 8.77 -1.73 13.97
CA ASP A 163 9.74 -2.76 14.36
C ASP A 163 11.03 -2.71 13.51
N ASP A 164 11.16 -1.78 12.56
CA ASP A 164 12.39 -1.60 11.78
C ASP A 164 13.52 -0.99 12.63
N PRO A 165 14.79 -1.44 12.49
CA PRO A 165 15.92 -0.90 13.25
C PRO A 165 16.14 0.61 13.10
N GLU A 166 15.79 1.19 11.94
CA GLU A 166 15.91 2.62 11.65
C GLU A 166 14.67 3.42 12.10
N ALA A 167 13.60 2.76 12.53
CA ALA A 167 12.34 3.42 12.86
C ALA A 167 12.54 4.54 13.88
N LYS A 168 13.31 4.32 14.94
CA LYS A 168 13.58 5.33 15.98
C LYS A 168 14.18 6.65 15.44
N ASP A 169 14.93 6.58 14.34
CA ASP A 169 15.67 7.71 13.77
C ASP A 169 14.87 8.47 12.69
N LEU A 170 13.74 7.91 12.25
CA LEU A 170 12.85 8.46 11.22
C LEU A 170 11.52 8.89 11.84
N ASN A 171 11.31 10.18 12.13
CA ASN A 171 10.11 10.66 12.81
C ASN A 171 9.28 11.65 11.99
N ASN A 172 9.81 12.11 10.87
CA ASN A 172 9.14 12.98 9.92
C ASN A 172 9.80 12.85 8.53
N ILE A 173 9.22 13.52 7.53
CA ILE A 173 9.68 13.45 6.15
C ILE A 173 11.09 14.00 5.94
N SER A 174 11.53 14.96 6.78
CA SER A 174 12.88 15.54 6.70
C SER A 174 13.94 14.53 7.14
N ASP A 175 13.61 13.62 8.06
CA ASP A 175 14.52 12.54 8.44
C ASP A 175 14.72 11.56 7.28
N VAL A 176 13.68 11.29 6.48
CA VAL A 176 13.81 10.45 5.27
C VAL A 176 14.80 11.08 4.30
N LYS A 177 14.68 12.39 4.02
CA LYS A 177 15.62 13.11 3.15
C LYS A 177 17.06 13.04 3.64
N ARG A 178 17.26 13.13 4.96
CA ARG A 178 18.58 13.16 5.60
C ARG A 178 19.23 11.78 5.67
N LEU A 179 18.46 10.74 6.02
CA LEU A 179 18.97 9.40 6.30
C LEU A 179 18.89 8.46 5.09
N LYS A 180 17.98 8.73 4.15
CA LYS A 180 17.80 7.98 2.89
C LYS A 180 17.87 8.95 1.70
N PRO A 181 19.04 9.58 1.45
CA PRO A 181 19.18 10.58 0.38
C PRO A 181 18.84 9.99 -0.99
N GLY A 182 18.04 10.73 -1.79
CA GLY A 182 17.59 10.30 -3.12
C GLY A 182 16.34 9.41 -3.11
N TYR A 183 15.89 8.94 -1.94
CA TYR A 183 14.80 7.97 -1.85
C TYR A 183 13.44 8.59 -2.21
N LEU A 184 13.16 9.81 -1.73
CA LEU A 184 11.91 10.52 -2.06
C LEU A 184 11.90 11.02 -3.50
N GLU A 185 13.06 11.43 -4.03
CA GLU A 185 13.22 11.78 -5.44
C GLU A 185 12.92 10.57 -6.33
N ALA A 186 13.49 9.41 -5.99
CA ALA A 186 13.15 8.14 -6.64
C ALA A 186 11.66 7.78 -6.48
N THR A 187 11.01 8.15 -5.37
CA THR A 187 9.56 7.96 -5.20
C THR A 187 8.76 8.72 -6.23
N VAL A 188 9.05 10.00 -6.34
CA VAL A 188 8.39 10.89 -7.28
C VAL A 188 8.64 10.43 -8.71
N ASP A 189 9.87 10.06 -9.05
CA ASP A 189 10.22 9.58 -10.39
C ASP A 189 9.53 8.25 -10.72
N TRP A 190 9.47 7.31 -9.79
CA TRP A 190 8.78 6.04 -10.02
C TRP A 190 7.30 6.24 -10.35
N PHE A 191 6.57 7.02 -9.54
CA PHE A 191 5.13 7.27 -9.77
C PHE A 191 4.85 8.08 -11.04
N LYS A 192 5.79 8.93 -11.49
CA LYS A 192 5.66 9.62 -12.78
C LYS A 192 5.75 8.68 -13.98
N TRP A 193 6.57 7.63 -13.91
CA TRP A 193 6.96 6.85 -15.09
C TRP A 193 6.43 5.41 -15.12
N TYR A 194 5.93 4.85 -14.01
CA TYR A 194 5.56 3.42 -13.93
C TYR A 194 4.47 2.97 -14.93
N LYS A 195 3.63 3.89 -15.41
CA LYS A 195 2.58 3.64 -16.41
C LYS A 195 3.02 3.89 -17.86
N SER A 196 4.21 4.45 -18.07
CA SER A 196 4.69 4.86 -19.40
C SER A 196 5.40 3.76 -20.17
N ALA A 197 5.56 2.58 -19.57
CA ALA A 197 6.26 1.42 -20.14
C ALA A 197 5.30 0.33 -20.65
#